data_AF-S4NKL6-F1
#
_entry.id   AF-S4NKL6-F1
#
_cell.length_a   1.000
_cell.length_b   1.000
_cell.length_c   1.000
_cell.angle_alpha   90.00
_cell.angle_beta   90.00
_cell.angle_gamma   90.00
#
_symmetry.space_group_name_H-M   'P 1'
#
loop_
_entity.id
_entity.type
_entity.pdbx_description
1 polymer ?
#
loop_
_entity_poly.entity_id
_entity_poly.type
_entity_poly.pdbx_seq_one_letter_code
_entity_poly.pdbx_strand_id
1 'polypeptide(L)' 'AYNVPNPKDVDTYVKFEFPFPQEAPISDKTNLVKDTNSPQYDSVFTLPIQRGARVCLRVFKRHGIKFEVYSRGGWFSK' A
#
# COMPACT_ATOMS: atom_id res chain seq x y z
N ALA A 1 11.51 -12.06 6.51
CA ALA A 1 11.29 -11.97 5.04
C ALA A 1 10.13 -12.89 4.68
N TYR A 2 9.31 -12.52 3.69
CA TYR A 2 8.27 -13.42 3.16
C TYR A 2 8.96 -14.69 2.63
N ASN A 3 8.69 -15.84 3.25
CA ASN A 3 9.40 -17.07 2.94
C ASN A 3 8.71 -17.75 1.76
N VAL A 4 9.36 -17.74 0.61
CA VAL A 4 8.86 -18.34 -0.62
C VAL A 4 9.85 -19.37 -1.16
N PRO A 5 9.36 -20.49 -1.72
CA PRO A 5 10.23 -21.55 -2.24
C PRO A 5 11.20 -21.05 -3.32
N ASN A 6 10.73 -20.12 -4.15
CA ASN A 6 11.53 -19.47 -5.19
C ASN A 6 11.29 -17.95 -5.14
N PRO A 7 12.32 -17.15 -4.84
CA PRO A 7 12.22 -15.68 -4.82
C PRO A 7 11.77 -15.07 -6.14
N LYS A 8 11.97 -15.76 -7.26
CA LYS A 8 11.59 -15.30 -8.60
C LYS A 8 10.13 -15.55 -8.96
N ASP A 9 9.40 -16.32 -8.16
CA ASP A 9 7.98 -16.62 -8.44
C ASP A 9 7.03 -15.64 -7.73
N VAL A 10 7.57 -14.54 -7.22
CA VAL A 10 6.84 -13.56 -6.41
C VAL A 10 6.85 -12.20 -7.07
N ASP A 11 5.66 -11.82 -7.52
CA ASP A 11 5.36 -10.48 -7.99
C ASP A 11 4.55 -9.76 -6.92
N THR A 12 5.06 -8.68 -6.34
CA THR A 12 4.37 -7.96 -5.26
C THR A 12 4.10 -6.51 -5.58
N TYR A 13 3.04 -5.98 -4.97
CA TYR A 13 2.79 -4.55 -4.89
C TYR A 13 2.25 -4.22 -3.49
N VAL A 14 2.39 -2.96 -3.08
CA VAL A 14 1.82 -2.47 -1.82
C VAL A 14 0.63 -1.59 -2.14
N LYS A 15 -0.51 -1.84 -1.49
CA LYS A 15 -1.63 -0.92 -1.46
C LYS A 15 -1.58 -0.15 -0.14
N PHE A 16 -1.92 1.14 -0.17
CA PHE A 16 -2.16 1.89 1.05
C PHE A 16 -3.59 2.41 1.13
N GLU A 17 -4.02 2.70 2.35
CA GLU A 17 -5.30 3.34 2.64
C GLU A 17 -5.10 4.42 3.70
N PHE A 18 -5.55 5.63 3.38
CA PHE A 18 -5.53 6.80 4.26
C PHE A 18 -6.97 7.24 4.58
N PRO A 19 -7.37 7.22 5.86
CA PRO A 19 -8.76 7.45 6.27
C PRO A 19 -9.12 8.95 6.35
N PHE A 20 -8.78 9.71 5.29
CA PHE A 20 -9.16 11.11 5.14
C PHE A 20 -9.23 11.49 3.65
N PRO A 21 -10.24 12.25 3.21
CA PRO A 21 -11.46 12.63 3.95
C PRO A 21 -12.33 11.43 4.36
N GLN A 22 -13.13 11.56 5.42
CA GLN A 22 -13.88 10.41 5.96
C GLN A 22 -14.95 9.88 4.99
N GLU A 23 -15.53 10.74 4.16
CA GLU A 23 -16.53 10.38 3.15
C GLU A 23 -15.91 9.69 1.92
N ALA A 24 -14.63 9.99 1.64
CA ALA A 24 -13.90 9.45 0.51
C ALA A 24 -12.44 9.15 0.92
N PRO A 25 -12.22 8.03 1.65
CA PRO A 25 -10.87 7.61 2.01
C PRO A 25 -9.99 7.44 0.76
N ILE A 26 -8.75 7.89 0.85
CA ILE A 26 -7.81 7.82 -0.27
C ILE A 26 -7.10 6.47 -0.21
N SER A 27 -7.11 5.74 -1.33
CA SER A 27 -6.32 4.52 -1.47
C SER A 27 -5.68 4.46 -2.85
N ASP A 28 -4.45 3.97 -2.90
CA ASP A 28 -3.71 3.76 -4.15
C ASP A 28 -2.70 2.62 -3.95
N LYS A 29 -2.00 2.23 -5.01
CA LYS A 29 -1.03 1.13 -4.99
C LYS A 29 0.25 1.46 -5.74
N THR A 30 1.33 0.81 -5.33
CA THR A 30 2.60 0.86 -6.04
C THR A 30 2.53 0.09 -7.36
N ASN A 31 3.55 0.30 -8.20
CA ASN A 31 3.79 -0.59 -9.33
C ASN A 31 4.08 -2.02 -8.85
N LEU A 32 3.80 -2.98 -9.73
CA LEU A 32 4.14 -4.38 -9.51
C LEU A 32 5.65 -4.55 -9.69
N VAL A 33 6.33 -5.01 -8.64
CA VAL A 33 7.74 -5.41 -8.68
C VAL A 33 7.78 -6.92 -8.81
N LYS A 34 8.50 -7.40 -9.83
CA LYS A 34 8.51 -8.82 -10.22
C LYS A 34 9.77 -9.54 -9.77
N ASP A 35 9.68 -10.86 -9.74
CA ASP A 35 10.81 -11.78 -9.65
C ASP A 35 11.75 -11.55 -8.43
N THR A 36 11.23 -11.05 -7.31
CA THR A 36 12.04 -10.79 -6.10
C THR A 36 11.25 -10.94 -4.79
N ASN A 37 11.89 -11.53 -3.78
CA ASN A 37 11.39 -11.60 -2.40
C ASN A 37 11.81 -10.39 -1.54
N SER A 38 12.65 -9.50 -2.08
CA SER A 38 13.14 -8.27 -1.45
C SER A 38 12.87 -7.09 -2.38
N PRO A 39 11.59 -6.76 -2.63
CA PRO A 39 11.19 -5.74 -3.60
C PRO A 39 11.53 -4.33 -3.11
N GLN A 40 11.96 -3.48 -4.04
CA GLN A 40 12.09 -2.04 -3.84
C GLN A 40 11.03 -1.32 -4.71
N TYR A 41 10.05 -0.69 -4.06
CA TYR A 41 8.87 -0.14 -4.75
C TYR A 41 9.02 1.33 -5.17
N ASP A 42 9.88 2.10 -4.50
CA ASP A 42 10.23 3.51 -4.77
C ASP A 42 9.06 4.43 -5.17
N SER A 43 7.88 4.19 -4.61
CA SER A 43 6.65 4.91 -4.95
C SER A 43 6.39 6.04 -3.95
N VAL A 44 6.13 7.24 -4.46
CA VAL A 44 5.81 8.44 -3.66
C VAL A 44 4.37 8.86 -3.96
N PHE A 45 3.56 8.99 -2.91
CA PHE A 45 2.16 9.41 -3.01
C PHE A 45 1.96 10.75 -2.32
N THR A 46 1.33 11.70 -3.00
CA THR A 46 1.00 13.01 -2.42
C THR A 46 -0.44 12.99 -1.91
N LEU A 47 -0.62 13.17 -0.60
CA LEU A 47 -1.93 13.17 0.03
C LEU A 47 -2.38 14.60 0.38
N PRO A 48 -3.56 15.05 -0.06
CA PRO A 48 -4.09 16.35 0.32
C PRO A 48 -4.46 16.38 1.80
N ILE A 49 -3.91 17.34 2.54
CA ILE A 49 -4.16 17.52 3.97
C ILE A 49 -4.84 18.85 4.25
N GLN A 50 -5.85 18.84 5.13
CA GLN A 50 -6.54 20.06 5.58
C GLN A 50 -6.24 20.31 7.07
N ARG A 51 -5.17 21.04 7.36
CA ARG A 51 -4.68 21.24 8.75
C ARG A 51 -5.67 21.97 9.66
N GLY A 52 -6.53 22.82 9.08
CA GLY A 52 -7.57 23.54 9.83
C GLY A 52 -8.77 22.68 10.24
N ALA A 53 -8.98 21.52 9.61
CA ALA A 53 -10.11 20.66 9.89
C ALA A 53 -9.84 19.80 11.15
N ARG A 54 -10.69 19.93 12.17
CA ARG A 54 -10.59 19.11 13.41
C ARG A 54 -10.60 17.61 13.12
N VAL A 55 -11.34 17.18 12.09
CA VAL A 55 -11.40 15.79 11.63
C VAL A 55 -10.05 15.30 11.09
N CYS A 56 -9.35 16.11 10.30
CA CYS A 56 -8.01 15.81 9.79
C CYS A 56 -7.02 15.65 10.95
N LEU A 57 -7.02 16.60 11.90
CA LEU A 57 -6.17 16.51 13.10
C LEU A 57 -6.44 15.25 13.94
N ARG A 58 -7.70 14.79 13.99
CA ARG A 58 -8.07 13.54 14.68
C ARG A 58 -7.53 12.31 13.95
N VAL A 59 -7.56 12.30 12.61
CA VAL A 59 -6.95 11.23 11.79
C VAL A 59 -5.49 11.04 12.16
N PHE A 60 -4.69 12.11 12.19
CA PHE A 60 -3.29 12.04 12.61
C PHE A 60 -3.06 11.62 14.08
N LYS A 61 -4.02 11.86 14.98
CA LYS A 61 -3.90 11.52 16.41
C LYS A 61 -4.35 10.10 16.75
N ARG A 62 -5.30 9.54 15.99
CA ARG A 62 -6.04 8.32 16.36
C ARG A 62 -5.95 7.21 15.33
N HIS A 63 -5.67 7.55 14.08
CA HIS A 63 -5.60 6.62 12.97
C HIS A 63 -4.17 6.55 12.42
N GLY A 64 -3.89 5.48 11.68
CA GLY A 64 -2.66 5.32 10.91
C GLY A 64 -2.97 5.12 9.44
N ILE A 65 -1.92 5.13 8.62
CA ILE A 65 -2.00 4.68 7.23
C ILE A 65 -1.88 3.16 7.23
N LYS A 66 -2.83 2.47 6.61
CA LYS A 66 -2.76 1.02 6.44
C LYS A 66 -1.95 0.70 5.19
N PHE A 67 -1.01 -0.23 5.29
CA PHE A 67 -0.29 -0.77 4.14
C PHE A 67 -0.53 -2.27 4.05
N GLU A 68 -0.92 -2.74 2.87
CA GLU A 68 -1.16 -4.15 2.58
C GLU A 68 -0.26 -4.59 1.44
N VAL A 69 0.52 -5.64 1.67
CA VAL A 69 1.37 -6.25 0.65
C VAL A 69 0.57 -7.35 -0.05
N TYR A 70 0.47 -7.25 -1.36
CA TYR A 70 -0.21 -8.25 -2.19
C TYR A 70 0.83 -8.99 -3.04
N SER A 71 0.65 -10.30 -3.16
CA SER A 71 1.32 -11.12 -4.17
C SER A 71 0.35 -11.37 -5.33
N ARG A 72 0.77 -11.05 -6.55
CA ARG A 72 -0.02 -11.31 -7.76
C ARG A 72 0.31 -12.71 -8.26
N GLY A 73 -0.62 -13.64 -8.09
CA GLY A 73 -0.53 -14.97 -8.72
C GLY A 73 -0.58 -14.87 -10.25
N GLY A 74 0.13 -15.78 -10.93
CA GLY A 74 0.08 -15.90 -12.39
C GLY A 74 -1.31 -16.31 -12.88
N TRP A 75 -1.66 -15.90 -14.11
CA TRP A 75 -2.96 -16.15 -14.76
C TRP A 75 -3.34 -17.65 -14.85
N PHE A 76 -2.36 -18.56 -14.68
CA PHE A 76 -2.54 -20.01 -14.74
C PHE A 76 -2.06 -20.75 -13.48
N SER A 77 -1.91 -20.07 -12.34
CA SER A 77 -1.63 -20.77 -11.08
C SER A 77 -2.84 -21.59 -10.67
N LYS A 78 -2.86 -22.86 -11.07
CA LYS A 78 -3.59 -23.93 -10.38
C LYS A 78 -2.91 -24.24 -9.06
#